data_AF-A0AAW6RT80-F1
#
_entry.id   AF-A0AAW6RT80-F1
#
_cell.length_a   1.000
_cell.length_b   1.000
_cell.length_c   1.000
_cell.angle_alpha   90.00
_cell.angle_beta   90.00
_cell.angle_gamma   90.00
#
_symmetry.space_group_name_H-M   'P 1'
#
loop_
_entity.id
_entity.type
_entity.pdbx_description
1 polymer ?
#
loop_
_entity_poly.entity_id
_entity_poly.type
_entity_poly.pdbx_seq_one_letter_code
_entity_poly.pdbx_strand_id
1 'polypeptide(L)'
;MPKFYHQILVLLATFSGAVHAQQQEAELDVYNQCVEQTIQEQQLAGINNSVVQICADQAKQGYEKQIVALLDQIRVQSAEWQQPERYQAILKSQRLWKAYVEQECDNAGQYVGSPMYAFCAMQQCAERVVQLQQYVH
;
A
#
# COMPACT_ATOMS: atom_id res chain seq x y z
N MET A 1 -57.63 -6.77 16.50
CA MET A 1 -56.73 -7.90 16.14
C MET A 1 -55.71 -7.39 15.12
N PRO A 2 -54.44 -7.84 15.18
CA PRO A 2 -53.35 -6.99 15.64
C PRO A 2 -52.41 -6.41 14.56
N LYS A 3 -51.69 -5.38 15.02
CA LYS A 3 -50.51 -4.70 14.50
C LYS A 3 -49.46 -5.65 13.91
N PHE A 4 -49.10 -5.48 12.64
CA PHE A 4 -47.85 -6.00 12.06
C PHE A 4 -47.31 -5.05 10.95
N TYR A 5 -47.20 -3.77 11.28
CA TYR A 5 -46.35 -2.83 10.53
C TYR A 5 -45.23 -2.41 11.44
N HIS A 6 -44.29 -3.30 11.71
CA HIS A 6 -42.96 -3.06 12.29
C HIS A 6 -42.26 -4.42 12.24
N GLN A 7 -41.05 -4.49 11.66
CA GLN A 7 -40.20 -5.67 11.44
C GLN A 7 -40.18 -6.19 9.98
N ILE A 8 -39.62 -5.39 9.06
CA ILE A 8 -38.71 -5.97 8.07
C ILE A 8 -37.33 -5.41 8.43
N LEU A 9 -36.46 -6.34 8.81
CA LEU A 9 -35.18 -6.08 9.43
C LEU A 9 -34.26 -5.30 8.49
N VAL A 10 -33.75 -4.18 9.01
CA VAL A 10 -32.49 -3.56 8.59
C VAL A 10 -31.37 -4.53 8.98
N LEU A 11 -30.93 -5.38 8.06
CA LEU A 11 -29.73 -6.22 8.21
C LEU A 11 -29.04 -6.39 6.86
N LEU A 12 -28.49 -5.30 6.32
CA LEU A 12 -27.48 -5.33 5.26
C LEU A 12 -26.45 -4.25 5.56
N ALA A 13 -25.69 -4.45 6.62
CA ALA A 13 -24.46 -3.72 6.85
C ALA A 13 -23.45 -4.65 7.52
N THR A 14 -22.19 -4.52 7.11
CA THR A 14 -20.97 -5.01 7.77
C THR A 14 -20.45 -6.41 7.39
N PHE A 15 -20.02 -6.61 6.15
CA PHE A 15 -18.96 -7.61 5.87
C PHE A 15 -18.09 -7.16 4.68
N SER A 16 -17.32 -6.08 4.86
CA SER A 16 -16.20 -5.76 3.94
C SER A 16 -15.02 -5.04 4.61
N GLY A 17 -15.09 -4.68 5.90
CA GLY A 17 -14.05 -3.84 6.53
C GLY A 17 -12.82 -4.59 7.06
N ALA A 18 -12.97 -5.87 7.44
CA ALA A 18 -11.91 -6.58 8.18
C ALA A 18 -10.69 -6.95 7.32
N VAL A 19 -10.89 -7.23 6.03
CA VAL A 19 -9.80 -7.68 5.14
C VAL A 19 -8.83 -6.53 4.82
N HIS A 20 -9.34 -5.30 4.68
CA HIS A 20 -8.49 -4.14 4.41
C HIS A 20 -7.64 -3.70 5.62
N ALA A 21 -8.17 -3.83 6.85
CA ALA A 21 -7.45 -3.42 8.06
C ALA A 21 -6.21 -4.30 8.33
N GLN A 22 -6.34 -5.63 8.17
CA GLN A 22 -5.27 -6.57 8.50
C GLN A 22 -4.06 -6.48 7.55
N GLN A 23 -4.27 -6.10 6.30
CA GLN A 23 -3.20 -5.96 5.32
C GLN A 23 -2.43 -4.64 5.48
N GLN A 24 -3.13 -3.56 5.87
CA GLN A 24 -2.51 -2.28 6.21
C GLN A 24 -1.69 -2.35 7.52
N GLU A 25 -2.09 -3.20 8.47
CA GLU A 25 -1.36 -3.45 9.73
C GLU A 25 0.01 -4.12 9.50
N ALA A 26 0.06 -5.19 8.69
CA ALA A 26 1.31 -5.91 8.40
C ALA A 26 2.32 -5.07 7.60
N GLU A 27 1.83 -4.07 6.86
CA GLU A 27 2.64 -3.21 6.00
C GLU A 27 3.11 -1.93 6.71
N LEU A 28 2.37 -1.47 7.72
CA LEU A 28 2.91 -0.51 8.67
C LEU A 28 4.01 -1.12 9.55
N ASP A 29 4.12 -2.46 9.65
CA ASP A 29 5.03 -3.14 10.57
C ASP A 29 6.51 -2.82 10.30
N VAL A 30 6.99 -2.94 9.05
CA VAL A 30 8.41 -2.67 8.72
C VAL A 30 8.78 -1.20 8.94
N TYR A 31 7.86 -0.28 8.63
CA TYR A 31 8.03 1.14 8.90
C TYR A 31 8.05 1.43 10.41
N ASN A 32 7.10 0.89 11.16
CA ASN A 32 6.97 1.09 12.60
C ASN A 32 8.19 0.53 13.34
N GLN A 33 8.67 -0.66 12.97
CA GLN A 33 9.89 -1.25 13.51
C GLN A 33 11.09 -0.32 13.30
N CYS A 34 11.25 0.25 12.10
CA CYS A 34 12.30 1.24 11.85
C CYS A 34 12.13 2.48 12.72
N VAL A 35 10.90 2.99 12.88
CA VAL A 35 10.62 4.19 13.69
C VAL A 35 11.00 3.95 15.15
N GLU A 36 10.56 2.83 15.73
CA GLU A 36 10.86 2.44 17.11
C GLU A 36 12.37 2.29 17.32
N GLN A 37 13.04 1.56 16.42
CA GLN A 37 14.48 1.36 16.47
C GLN A 37 15.23 2.68 16.37
N THR A 38 14.86 3.56 15.43
CA THR A 38 15.53 4.84 15.22
C THR A 38 15.37 5.77 16.43
N ILE A 39 14.17 5.83 17.01
CA ILE A 39 13.92 6.64 18.22
C ILE A 39 14.77 6.13 19.39
N GLN A 40 14.84 4.81 19.58
CA GLN A 40 15.62 4.20 20.65
C GLN A 40 17.13 4.42 20.47
N GLU A 41 17.67 4.13 19.27
CA GLU A 41 19.10 4.23 18.98
C GLU A 41 19.61 5.68 19.06
N GLN A 42 18.80 6.64 18.60
CA GLN A 42 19.16 8.06 18.59
C GLN A 42 18.70 8.82 19.84
N GLN A 43 18.09 8.12 20.83
CA GLN A 43 17.60 8.71 22.08
C GLN A 43 16.67 9.92 21.84
N LEU A 44 15.80 9.81 20.84
CA LEU A 44 14.88 10.88 20.49
C LEU A 44 13.67 10.87 21.43
N ALA A 45 13.10 12.05 21.71
CA ALA A 45 11.88 12.17 22.52
C ALA A 45 10.64 11.55 21.82
N GLY A 46 10.71 11.32 20.51
CA GLY A 46 9.64 10.76 19.72
C GLY A 46 9.91 10.93 18.23
N ILE A 47 8.89 10.60 17.43
CA ILE A 47 8.95 10.70 15.97
C ILE A 47 9.06 12.17 15.53
N ASN A 48 9.86 12.41 14.48
CA ASN A 48 9.98 13.70 13.81
C ASN A 48 10.14 13.49 12.29
N ASN A 49 10.12 14.57 11.52
CA ASN A 49 10.16 14.49 10.05
C ASN A 49 11.38 13.71 9.51
N SER A 50 12.54 13.82 10.15
CA SER A 50 13.74 13.09 9.75
C SER A 50 13.60 11.58 9.99
N VAL A 51 13.02 11.18 11.13
CA VAL A 51 12.72 9.77 11.42
C VAL A 51 11.73 9.21 10.40
N VAL A 52 10.65 9.96 10.12
CA VAL A 52 9.67 9.55 9.10
C VAL A 52 10.35 9.38 7.74
N GLN A 53 11.20 10.33 7.34
CA GLN A 53 11.89 10.26 6.06
C GLN A 53 12.80 9.02 5.95
N ILE A 54 13.67 8.79 6.94
CA ILE A 54 14.57 7.62 6.97
C ILE A 54 13.78 6.32 6.85
N CYS A 55 12.75 6.17 7.68
CA CYS A 55 12.00 4.92 7.75
C CYS A 55 11.06 4.72 6.56
N ALA A 56 10.47 5.79 6.04
CA ALA A 56 9.68 5.73 4.81
C ALA A 56 10.55 5.35 3.60
N ASP A 57 11.75 5.92 3.47
CA ASP A 57 12.68 5.57 2.40
C ASP A 57 13.14 4.10 2.49
N GLN A 58 13.46 3.63 3.69
CA GLN A 58 13.83 2.24 3.92
C GLN A 58 12.69 1.26 3.58
N ALA A 59 11.48 1.52 4.08
CA ALA A 59 10.32 0.69 3.81
C ALA A 59 9.94 0.71 2.32
N LYS A 60 9.96 1.89 1.69
CA LYS A 60 9.73 2.07 0.24
C LYS A 60 10.66 1.20 -0.59
N GLN A 61 11.96 1.18 -0.28
CA GLN A 61 12.93 0.33 -0.99
C GLN A 61 12.59 -1.16 -0.87
N GLY A 62 12.09 -1.59 0.29
CA GLY A 62 11.56 -2.94 0.49
C GLY A 62 10.37 -3.24 -0.42
N TYR A 63 9.38 -2.34 -0.46
CA TYR A 63 8.19 -2.48 -1.31
C TYR A 63 8.53 -2.45 -2.80
N GLU A 64 9.45 -1.59 -3.24
CA GLU A 64 9.88 -1.55 -4.64
C GLU A 64 10.50 -2.89 -5.09
N LYS A 65 11.29 -3.54 -4.22
CA LYS A 65 11.81 -4.89 -4.50
C LYS A 65 10.69 -5.93 -4.61
N GLN A 66 9.69 -5.86 -3.74
CA GLN A 66 8.53 -6.75 -3.78
C GLN A 66 7.70 -6.54 -5.06
N ILE A 67 7.45 -5.29 -5.45
CA ILE A 67 6.78 -4.94 -6.71
C ILE A 67 7.49 -5.58 -7.90
N VAL A 68 8.83 -5.46 -7.98
CA VAL A 68 9.62 -6.07 -9.06
C VAL A 68 9.48 -7.59 -9.06
N ALA A 69 9.57 -8.24 -7.89
CA ALA A 69 9.43 -9.69 -7.78
C ALA A 69 8.03 -10.18 -8.21
N LEU A 70 6.97 -9.48 -7.80
CA LEU A 70 5.59 -9.79 -8.18
C LEU A 70 5.37 -9.62 -9.68
N LEU A 71 5.91 -8.56 -10.30
CA LEU A 71 5.85 -8.38 -11.75
C LEU A 71 6.56 -9.49 -12.51
N ASP A 72 7.67 -10.02 -11.97
CA ASP A 72 8.36 -11.16 -12.57
C ASP A 72 7.55 -12.46 -12.46
N GLN A 73 6.89 -12.71 -11.32
CA GLN A 73 5.97 -13.83 -11.17
C GLN A 73 4.80 -13.74 -12.15
N ILE A 74 4.18 -12.56 -12.26
CA ILE A 74 3.10 -12.28 -13.22
C ILE A 74 3.57 -12.56 -14.66
N ARG A 75 4.80 -12.17 -15.01
CA ARG A 75 5.40 -12.44 -16.31
C ARG A 75 5.52 -13.94 -16.59
N VAL A 76 6.02 -14.71 -15.63
CA VAL A 76 6.18 -16.16 -15.75
C VAL A 76 4.82 -16.86 -15.91
N GLN A 77 3.85 -16.56 -15.04
CA GLN A 77 2.50 -17.13 -15.11
C GLN A 77 1.80 -16.80 -16.44
N SER A 78 1.91 -15.55 -16.89
CA SER A 78 1.38 -15.15 -18.19
C SER A 78 1.98 -15.93 -19.36
N ALA A 79 3.25 -16.31 -19.29
CA ALA A 79 3.87 -17.16 -20.30
C ALA A 79 3.37 -18.60 -20.23
N GLU A 80 3.27 -19.17 -19.02
CA GLU A 80 2.78 -20.54 -18.79
C GLU A 80 1.32 -20.72 -19.24
N TRP A 81 0.47 -19.71 -19.00
CA TRP A 81 -0.94 -19.72 -19.39
C TRP A 81 -1.17 -19.29 -20.85
N GLN A 82 -0.11 -18.98 -21.60
CA GLN A 82 -0.18 -18.48 -22.97
C GLN A 82 -1.02 -17.20 -23.12
N GLN A 83 -0.92 -16.29 -22.13
CA GLN A 83 -1.60 -14.99 -22.07
C GLN A 83 -0.58 -13.83 -22.07
N PRO A 84 0.16 -13.60 -23.17
CA PRO A 84 1.19 -12.57 -23.22
C PRO A 84 0.64 -11.14 -23.02
N GLU A 85 -0.60 -10.88 -23.44
CA GLU A 85 -1.28 -9.58 -23.30
C GLU A 85 -1.51 -9.19 -21.84
N ARG A 86 -1.72 -10.16 -20.95
CA ARG A 86 -1.93 -9.94 -19.52
C ARG A 86 -0.72 -9.25 -18.88
N TYR A 87 0.48 -9.77 -19.11
CA TYR A 87 1.71 -9.16 -18.60
C TYR A 87 1.93 -7.77 -19.19
N GLN A 88 1.68 -7.58 -20.50
CA GLN A 88 1.84 -6.27 -21.14
C GLN A 88 0.87 -5.22 -20.58
N ALA A 89 -0.39 -5.61 -20.32
CA ALA A 89 -1.38 -4.72 -19.72
C ALA A 89 -0.98 -4.31 -18.29
N ILE A 90 -0.54 -5.26 -17.47
CA ILE A 90 -0.11 -5.01 -16.08
C ILE A 90 1.16 -4.15 -16.06
N LEU A 91 2.13 -4.41 -16.94
CA LEU A 91 3.35 -3.62 -17.05
C LEU A 91 3.06 -2.19 -17.52
N LYS A 92 2.11 -2.00 -18.44
CA LYS A 92 1.64 -0.66 -18.82
C LYS A 92 1.02 0.07 -17.63
N SER A 93 0.15 -0.61 -16.86
CA SER A 93 -0.42 -0.05 -15.63
C SER A 93 0.66 0.34 -14.62
N GLN A 94 1.71 -0.49 -14.44
CA GLN A 94 2.81 -0.19 -13.53
C GLN A 94 3.53 1.12 -13.88
N ARG A 95 3.80 1.36 -15.17
CA ARG A 95 4.47 2.59 -15.64
C ARG A 95 3.62 3.83 -15.39
N LEU A 96 2.32 3.74 -15.67
CA LEU A 96 1.37 4.83 -15.43
C LEU A 96 1.21 5.11 -13.94
N TRP A 97 1.09 4.06 -13.13
CA TRP A 97 1.01 4.15 -11.68
C TRP A 97 2.25 4.84 -11.08
N LYS A 98 3.46 4.51 -11.56
CA LYS A 98 4.68 5.16 -11.10
C LYS A 98 4.64 6.68 -11.33
N ALA A 99 4.28 7.12 -12.53
CA ALA A 99 4.16 8.55 -12.84
C ALA A 99 3.07 9.25 -12.01
N TYR A 100 1.95 8.56 -11.77
CA TYR A 100 0.89 9.05 -10.89
C TYR A 100 1.40 9.26 -9.45
N VAL A 101 2.08 8.26 -8.88
CA VAL A 101 2.61 8.33 -7.50
C VAL A 101 3.66 9.42 -7.37
N GLU A 102 4.57 9.55 -8.33
CA GLU A 102 5.56 10.63 -8.33
C GLU A 102 4.87 12.00 -8.27
N GLN A 103 3.89 12.24 -9.13
CA GLN A 103 3.17 13.51 -9.16
C GLN A 103 2.34 13.78 -7.89
N GLU A 104 1.60 12.77 -7.40
CA GLU A 104 0.74 12.95 -6.23
C GLU A 104 1.53 13.09 -4.93
N CYS A 105 2.67 12.40 -4.80
CA CYS A 105 3.52 12.55 -3.63
C CYS A 105 4.29 13.88 -3.63
N ASP A 106 4.65 14.41 -4.80
CA ASP A 106 5.14 15.78 -4.92
C ASP A 106 4.05 16.80 -4.54
N ASN A 107 2.81 16.60 -4.99
CA ASN A 107 1.67 17.45 -4.59
C ASN A 107 1.45 17.39 -3.07
N ALA A 108 1.47 16.20 -2.47
CA ALA A 108 1.33 16.03 -1.03
C ALA A 108 2.47 16.76 -0.28
N GLY A 109 3.71 16.63 -0.75
CA GLY A 109 4.83 17.37 -0.20
C GLY A 109 4.68 18.90 -0.30
N GLN A 110 4.13 19.41 -1.41
CA GLN A 110 3.94 20.84 -1.65
C GLN A 110 2.78 21.44 -0.85
N TYR A 111 1.66 20.74 -0.77
CA TYR A 111 0.41 21.30 -0.24
C TYR A 111 0.03 20.82 1.17
N VAL A 112 0.60 19.70 1.63
CA VAL A 112 0.46 19.23 3.02
C VAL A 112 1.74 19.52 3.81
N GLY A 113 2.90 19.33 3.18
CA GLY A 113 4.20 19.61 3.78
C GLY A 113 4.98 18.35 4.17
N SER A 114 6.18 18.55 4.71
CA SER A 114 7.00 17.44 5.20
C SER A 114 6.31 16.72 6.36
N PRO A 115 6.40 15.38 6.43
CA PRO A 115 7.31 14.49 5.67
C PRO A 115 6.68 13.83 4.43
N MET A 116 5.62 14.42 3.84
CA MET A 116 4.80 13.73 2.85
C MET A 116 5.53 13.31 1.57
N TYR A 117 6.62 13.98 1.18
CA TYR A 117 7.45 13.56 0.03
C TYR A 117 7.89 12.09 0.12
N ALA A 118 8.31 11.64 1.31
CA ALA A 118 8.75 10.27 1.52
C ALA A 118 7.60 9.36 1.95
N PHE A 119 6.78 9.82 2.91
CA PHE A 119 5.72 9.00 3.49
C PHE A 119 4.65 8.59 2.46
N CYS A 120 4.23 9.50 1.58
CA CYS A 120 3.29 9.19 0.51
C CYS A 120 3.84 8.09 -0.42
N ALA A 121 5.10 8.25 -0.88
CA ALA A 121 5.69 7.33 -1.84
C ALA A 121 5.84 5.94 -1.24
N MET A 122 6.20 5.84 0.05
CA MET A 122 6.22 4.59 0.78
C MET A 122 4.84 3.94 0.83
N GLN A 123 3.81 4.67 1.27
CA GLN A 123 2.46 4.13 1.41
C GLN A 123 1.88 3.66 0.06
N GLN A 124 2.11 4.43 -1.01
CA GLN A 124 1.69 4.03 -2.34
C GLN A 124 2.39 2.75 -2.82
N CYS A 125 3.71 2.62 -2.60
CA CYS A 125 4.43 1.39 -2.95
C CYS A 125 3.87 0.18 -2.19
N ALA A 126 3.54 0.39 -0.93
CA ALA A 126 2.89 -0.58 -0.08
C ALA A 126 1.55 -1.07 -0.68
N GLU A 127 0.62 -0.14 -0.91
CA GLU A 127 -0.67 -0.42 -1.55
C GLU A 127 -0.52 -1.13 -2.91
N ARG A 128 0.54 -0.82 -3.66
CA ARG A 128 0.83 -1.47 -4.94
C ARG A 128 1.31 -2.91 -4.79
N VAL A 129 2.06 -3.24 -3.74
CA VAL A 129 2.42 -4.65 -3.41
C VAL A 129 1.14 -5.45 -3.19
N VAL A 130 0.23 -4.94 -2.35
CA VAL A 130 -1.08 -5.55 -2.08
C VAL A 130 -1.86 -5.81 -3.37
N GLN A 131 -1.94 -4.79 -4.24
CA GLN A 131 -2.65 -4.91 -5.51
C GLN A 131 -2.00 -5.96 -6.43
N LEU A 132 -0.68 -5.99 -6.55
CA LEU A 132 0.01 -6.94 -7.42
C LEU A 132 -0.06 -8.37 -6.90
N GLN A 133 -0.10 -8.57 -5.57
CA GLN A 133 -0.33 -9.89 -4.97
C GLN A 133 -1.68 -10.49 -5.40
N GLN A 134 -2.71 -9.67 -5.60
CA GLN A 134 -4.01 -10.13 -6.12
C GLN A 134 -3.94 -10.64 -7.56
N TYR A 135 -2.86 -10.34 -8.29
CA TYR A 135 -2.64 -10.80 -9.65
C TYR A 135 -1.71 -12.02 -9.69
N VAL A 136 -1.30 -12.61 -8.58
CA VAL A 136 -0.48 -13.84 -8.59
C VAL A 136 -1.37 -15.00 -8.18
N HIS A 137 -1.41 -16.07 -8.99
CA HIS A 137 -2.20 -17.29 -8.72
C HIS A 137 -1.46 -18.58 -9.03
#